data_AF-A0A2G9SJE8-F1
#
_entry.id   AF-A0A2G9SJE8-F1
#
_cell.length_a   1.000
_cell.length_b   1.000
_cell.length_c   1.000
_cell.angle_alpha   90.00
_cell.angle_beta   90.00
_cell.angle_gamma   90.00
#
_symmetry.space_group_name_H-M   'P 1'
#
loop_
_entity.id
_entity.type
_entity.pdbx_description
1 polymer ?
#
loop_
_entity_poly.entity_id
_entity_poly.type
_entity_poly.pdbx_seq_one_letter_code
_entity_poly.pdbx_strand_id
1 'polypeptide(L)'
;AICSGFDFPDEYCPLADEEYKLERLHRKPGTTPYAPNLPTYEDVDNALKLEKLDTPPFNETSRHSFRNSLEGFLSPDGVTLKRSLHNLVHIYLGGTMSQIPISSNDPIFILHHSFIDKIFETWIAKYNKSPDDFPENNLMGQGPNDCATPYFPCYKNKDLIYSSTKFGYKFSSFLRKPPMGRRNYQ
;
A
#
# COMPACT_ATOMS: atom_id res chain seq x y z
N ALA A 1 0.13 -28.46 6.19
CA ALA A 1 0.89 -27.29 5.69
C ALA A 1 -0.05 -26.48 4.80
N ILE A 2 -0.10 -25.15 4.96
CA ILE A 2 -0.84 -24.30 4.02
C ILE A 2 0.06 -24.11 2.81
N CYS A 3 -0.24 -24.83 1.73
CA CYS A 3 0.46 -24.69 0.46
C CYS A 3 -0.25 -23.59 -0.34
N SER A 4 0.40 -22.44 -0.53
CA SER A 4 -0.16 -21.29 -1.27
C SER A 4 -0.09 -21.47 -2.79
N GLY A 5 -0.22 -22.70 -3.28
CA GLY A 5 -0.03 -23.11 -4.68
C GLY A 5 -1.12 -22.60 -5.61
N PHE A 6 -1.15 -21.30 -5.88
CA PHE A 6 -1.85 -20.76 -7.03
C PHE A 6 -0.94 -20.91 -8.26
N ASP A 7 -1.41 -21.69 -9.24
CA ASP A 7 -0.85 -21.99 -10.58
C ASP A 7 0.43 -22.83 -10.72
N PHE A 8 1.18 -23.14 -9.66
CA PHE A 8 2.37 -24.01 -9.78
C PHE A 8 2.52 -25.00 -8.60
N PRO A 9 1.67 -26.04 -8.52
CA PRO A 9 1.75 -27.06 -7.47
C PRO A 9 3.07 -27.82 -7.47
N ASP A 10 3.62 -28.11 -8.65
CA ASP A 10 4.79 -29.00 -8.78
C ASP A 10 6.13 -28.25 -8.68
N GLU A 11 6.15 -26.92 -8.86
CA GLU A 11 7.37 -26.09 -8.77
C GLU A 11 7.61 -25.55 -7.36
N TYR A 12 6.54 -25.28 -6.60
CA TYR A 12 6.61 -24.72 -5.23
C TYR A 12 6.12 -25.68 -4.14
N CYS A 13 5.78 -26.91 -4.51
CA CYS A 13 5.45 -27.97 -3.57
C CYS A 13 6.15 -29.27 -4.00
N PRO A 14 7.51 -29.32 -3.94
CA PRO A 14 8.17 -30.61 -4.03
C PRO A 14 7.60 -31.46 -2.89
N LEU A 15 7.23 -32.70 -3.22
CA LEU A 15 6.80 -33.73 -2.26
C LEU A 15 7.53 -33.50 -0.95
N ALA A 16 6.77 -33.30 0.13
CA ALA A 16 7.31 -33.10 1.45
C ALA A 16 8.14 -34.32 1.85
N ASP A 17 9.41 -34.33 1.43
CA ASP A 17 10.47 -35.11 2.06
C ASP A 17 10.41 -34.77 3.55
N GLU A 18 10.67 -35.77 4.39
CA GLU A 18 10.29 -35.88 5.81
C GLU A 18 10.90 -34.84 6.79
N GLU A 19 11.23 -33.65 6.33
CA GLU A 19 11.73 -32.56 7.16
C GLU A 19 10.90 -31.30 6.90
N TYR A 20 10.02 -30.97 7.85
CA TYR A 20 9.21 -29.75 7.88
C TYR A 20 10.10 -28.48 7.90
N LYS A 21 10.78 -28.18 6.79
CA LYS A 21 11.57 -26.98 6.61
C LYS A 21 10.63 -25.86 6.19
N LEU A 22 10.33 -24.98 7.14
CA LEU A 22 9.73 -23.69 6.83
C LEU A 22 10.60 -23.00 5.76
N GLU A 23 9.96 -22.57 4.67
CA GLU A 23 10.63 -21.74 3.68
C GLU A 23 11.21 -20.50 4.35
N ARG A 24 12.41 -20.12 3.93
CA ARG A 24 13.10 -18.99 4.53
C ARG A 24 12.60 -17.70 3.91
N LEU A 25 12.55 -16.66 4.74
CA LEU A 25 12.28 -15.32 4.26
C LEU A 25 13.44 -14.84 3.37
N HIS A 26 13.10 -14.32 2.19
CA HIS A 26 14.07 -13.78 1.23
C HIS A 26 13.96 -12.26 1.15
N ARG A 27 15.09 -11.55 1.21
CA ARG A 27 15.19 -10.09 0.99
C ARG A 27 16.45 -9.77 0.20
N LYS A 28 16.37 -8.74 -0.65
CA LYS A 28 17.52 -8.19 -1.35
C LYS A 28 17.36 -6.69 -1.63
N PRO A 29 17.36 -5.85 -0.56
CA PRO A 29 16.99 -4.44 -0.67
C PRO A 29 17.84 -3.66 -1.67
N GLY A 30 17.21 -2.86 -2.54
CA GLY A 30 17.86 -1.91 -3.46
C GLY A 30 18.61 -2.54 -4.63
N THR A 31 18.49 -3.86 -4.83
CA THR A 31 19.24 -4.56 -5.90
C THR A 31 18.50 -4.62 -7.23
N THR A 32 17.22 -4.24 -7.26
CA THR A 32 16.40 -4.20 -8.46
C THR A 32 16.68 -2.91 -9.25
N PRO A 33 17.08 -2.96 -10.54
CA PRO A 33 17.48 -1.78 -11.31
C PRO A 33 16.41 -0.68 -11.42
N TYR A 34 15.13 -1.05 -11.38
CA TYR A 34 14.00 -0.12 -11.45
C TYR A 34 13.45 0.29 -10.07
N ALA A 35 14.04 -0.20 -8.98
CA ALA A 35 13.73 0.20 -7.59
C ALA A 35 14.99 0.25 -6.71
N PRO A 36 16.04 1.00 -7.09
CA PRO A 36 17.27 1.07 -6.31
C PRO A 36 17.12 1.89 -5.02
N ASN A 37 16.08 2.71 -4.92
CA ASN A 37 15.83 3.64 -3.82
C ASN A 37 14.40 3.53 -3.32
N LEU A 38 14.20 3.89 -2.05
CA LEU A 38 12.88 4.06 -1.45
C LEU A 38 12.20 5.37 -1.93
N PRO A 39 10.86 5.49 -1.80
CA PRO A 39 10.17 6.75 -2.02
C PRO A 39 10.66 7.87 -1.10
N THR A 40 10.52 9.11 -1.58
CA THR A 40 10.88 10.32 -0.84
C THR A 40 9.69 10.90 -0.07
N TYR A 41 9.95 11.83 0.84
CA TYR A 41 8.87 12.61 1.47
C TYR A 41 8.10 13.46 0.47
N GLU A 42 8.77 13.97 -0.56
CA GLU A 42 8.13 14.75 -1.62
C GLU A 42 7.15 13.90 -2.43
N ASP A 43 7.45 12.62 -2.65
CA ASP A 43 6.51 11.68 -3.27
C ASP A 43 5.21 11.58 -2.45
N VAL A 44 5.32 11.48 -1.11
CA VAL A 44 4.14 11.45 -0.22
C VAL A 44 3.36 12.76 -0.28
N ASP A 45 4.05 13.90 -0.20
CA ASP A 45 3.43 15.23 -0.27
C ASP A 45 2.71 15.45 -1.61
N ASN A 46 3.26 14.92 -2.70
CA ASN A 46 2.66 15.00 -4.03
C ASN A 46 1.38 14.14 -4.15
N ALA A 47 1.41 12.89 -3.67
CA ALA A 47 0.21 12.05 -3.66
C ALA A 47 -0.92 12.68 -2.82
N LEU A 48 -0.58 13.28 -1.67
CA LEU A 48 -1.53 13.96 -0.80
C LEU A 48 -2.19 15.21 -1.43
N LYS A 49 -1.77 15.66 -2.62
CA LYS A 49 -2.43 16.77 -3.36
C LYS A 49 -3.63 16.28 -4.19
N LEU A 50 -3.78 14.98 -4.40
CA LEU A 50 -4.87 14.40 -5.18
C LEU A 50 -6.13 14.29 -4.32
N GLU A 51 -7.19 15.00 -4.69
CA GLU A 51 -8.43 15.06 -3.90
C GLU A 51 -9.40 13.90 -4.15
N LYS A 52 -9.38 13.33 -5.36
CA LYS A 52 -10.26 12.21 -5.73
C LYS A 52 -9.67 10.90 -5.22
N LEU A 53 -10.46 10.13 -4.47
CA LEU A 53 -10.03 8.81 -4.01
C LEU A 53 -9.57 7.98 -5.20
N ASP A 54 -10.45 7.87 -6.20
CA ASP A 54 -10.17 7.17 -7.43
C ASP A 54 -10.89 7.82 -8.61
N THR A 55 -10.51 7.42 -9.81
CA THR A 55 -11.07 7.91 -11.07
C THR A 55 -11.31 6.74 -12.01
N PRO A 56 -12.27 6.83 -12.95
CA PRO A 56 -12.40 5.83 -14.00
C PRO A 56 -11.06 5.63 -14.74
N PRO A 57 -10.69 4.39 -15.10
CA PRO A 57 -11.52 3.18 -15.06
C PRO A 57 -11.38 2.35 -13.76
N PHE A 58 -10.94 2.95 -12.65
CA PHE A 58 -10.82 2.30 -11.33
C PHE A 58 -9.88 1.08 -11.31
N ASN A 59 -8.80 1.17 -12.10
CA ASN A 59 -7.72 0.19 -12.15
C ASN A 59 -6.35 0.87 -12.10
N GLU A 60 -5.29 0.11 -12.39
CA GLU A 60 -3.89 0.56 -12.42
C GLU A 60 -3.56 1.71 -13.40
N THR A 61 -4.45 2.00 -14.35
CA THR A 61 -4.29 3.08 -15.34
C THR A 61 -4.98 4.39 -14.96
N SER A 62 -5.69 4.41 -13.82
CA SER A 62 -6.52 5.54 -13.40
C SER A 62 -5.68 6.76 -13.06
N ARG A 63 -5.84 7.85 -13.84
CA ARG A 63 -5.08 9.10 -13.70
C ARG A 63 -5.75 10.06 -12.73
N HIS A 64 -4.96 10.88 -12.05
CA HIS A 64 -5.42 11.81 -11.02
C HIS A 64 -6.22 11.11 -9.89
N SER A 65 -5.85 9.86 -9.61
CA SER A 65 -6.42 9.00 -8.57
C SER A 65 -5.46 8.93 -7.40
N PHE A 66 -5.91 9.33 -6.21
CA PHE A 66 -5.13 9.22 -4.98
C PHE A 66 -4.77 7.76 -4.69
N ARG A 67 -5.76 6.85 -4.76
CA ARG A 67 -5.61 5.40 -4.57
C ARG A 67 -4.53 4.84 -5.49
N ASN A 68 -4.60 5.13 -6.79
CA ASN A 68 -3.66 4.59 -7.77
C ASN A 68 -2.23 5.16 -7.63
N SER A 69 -2.13 6.41 -7.20
CA SER A 69 -0.84 7.07 -6.96
C SER A 69 -0.19 6.53 -5.68
N LEU A 70 -0.95 6.39 -4.59
CA LEU A 70 -0.48 5.84 -3.32
C LEU A 70 -0.11 4.36 -3.44
N GLU A 71 -0.93 3.57 -4.11
CA GLU A 71 -0.65 2.16 -4.45
C GLU A 71 0.62 2.04 -5.31
N GLY A 72 0.88 3.05 -6.14
CA GLY A 72 2.16 3.21 -6.82
C GLY A 72 2.20 2.57 -8.20
N PHE A 73 1.09 2.57 -8.94
CA PHE A 73 1.09 2.27 -10.38
C PHE A 73 1.41 3.50 -11.22
N LEU A 74 1.02 4.68 -10.73
CA LEU A 74 1.40 5.96 -11.29
C LEU A 74 2.44 6.67 -10.40
N SER A 75 3.10 7.67 -11.00
CA SER A 75 3.87 8.67 -10.29
C SER A 75 3.00 9.36 -9.25
N PRO A 76 3.60 9.94 -8.19
CA PRO A 76 2.83 10.52 -7.10
C PRO A 76 1.93 11.71 -7.47
N ASP A 77 2.15 12.35 -8.62
CA ASP A 77 1.25 13.36 -9.18
C ASP A 77 0.01 12.76 -9.90
N GLY A 78 -0.05 11.43 -10.02
CA GLY A 78 -1.12 10.68 -10.65
C GLY A 78 -1.14 10.75 -12.17
N VAL A 79 -0.04 11.07 -12.84
CA VAL A 79 -0.01 11.29 -14.30
C VAL A 79 0.79 10.24 -15.07
N THR A 80 2.01 9.91 -14.65
CA THR A 80 2.93 9.07 -15.43
C THR A 80 2.91 7.62 -14.94
N LEU A 81 2.93 6.64 -15.84
CA LEU A 81 3.13 5.23 -15.48
C LEU A 81 4.54 5.04 -14.93
N LYS A 82 4.64 4.98 -13.60
CA LYS A 82 5.90 4.86 -12.87
C LYS A 82 5.63 4.21 -11.53
N ARG A 83 6.33 3.11 -11.24
CA ARG A 83 6.26 2.47 -9.92
C ARG A 83 6.75 3.46 -8.86
N SER A 84 5.91 3.71 -7.86
CA SER A 84 6.19 4.66 -6.78
C SER A 84 5.65 4.11 -5.45
N LEU A 85 5.82 4.88 -4.36
CA LEU A 85 5.18 4.68 -3.06
C LEU A 85 5.05 3.21 -2.63
N HIS A 86 3.84 2.67 -2.45
CA HIS A 86 3.61 1.31 -1.96
C HIS A 86 4.34 0.25 -2.80
N ASN A 87 4.06 0.19 -4.10
CA ASN A 87 4.68 -0.79 -5.00
C ASN A 87 6.21 -0.67 -5.03
N LEU A 88 6.75 0.55 -4.97
CA LEU A 88 8.20 0.77 -4.98
C LEU A 88 8.86 0.17 -3.73
N VAL A 89 8.25 0.25 -2.56
CA VAL A 89 8.79 -0.36 -1.33
C VAL A 89 8.78 -1.88 -1.41
N HIS A 90 7.69 -2.47 -1.88
CA HIS A 90 7.59 -3.92 -2.11
C HIS A 90 8.71 -4.41 -3.04
N ILE A 91 8.92 -3.73 -4.17
CA ILE A 91 9.97 -4.07 -5.15
C ILE A 91 11.37 -3.79 -4.59
N TYR A 92 11.56 -2.68 -3.88
CA TYR A 92 12.83 -2.30 -3.28
C TYR A 92 13.35 -3.39 -2.36
N LEU A 93 12.51 -3.92 -1.46
CA LEU A 93 12.90 -4.97 -0.52
C LEU A 93 13.24 -6.30 -1.22
N GLY A 94 12.60 -6.57 -2.37
CA GLY A 94 12.79 -7.79 -3.15
C GLY A 94 12.35 -9.06 -2.40
N GLY A 95 12.62 -10.22 -2.99
CA GLY A 95 12.34 -11.51 -2.37
C GLY A 95 10.87 -11.66 -1.97
N THR A 96 10.62 -12.13 -0.74
CA THR A 96 9.29 -12.37 -0.19
C THR A 96 8.40 -11.13 -0.27
N MET A 97 8.92 -9.94 0.09
CA MET A 97 8.15 -8.68 0.04
C MET A 97 7.71 -8.28 -1.37
N SER A 98 8.43 -8.68 -2.41
CA SER A 98 8.09 -8.32 -3.80
C SER A 98 7.05 -9.23 -4.45
N GLN A 99 6.67 -10.33 -3.79
CA GLN A 99 5.71 -11.30 -4.31
C GLN A 99 4.34 -11.12 -3.67
N ILE A 100 3.34 -10.75 -4.47
CA ILE A 100 1.99 -10.43 -3.99
C ILE A 100 1.42 -11.50 -3.05
N PRO A 101 1.40 -12.81 -3.39
CA PRO A 101 0.71 -13.82 -2.58
C PRO A 101 1.36 -14.10 -1.22
N ILE A 102 2.67 -13.81 -1.08
CA ILE A 102 3.46 -14.18 0.09
C ILE A 102 4.10 -12.98 0.79
N SER A 103 3.85 -11.76 0.31
CA SER A 103 4.47 -10.54 0.85
C SER A 103 4.23 -10.37 2.35
N SER A 104 3.05 -10.77 2.84
CA SER A 104 2.67 -10.74 4.25
C SER A 104 3.42 -11.72 5.15
N ASN A 105 4.15 -12.69 4.59
CA ASN A 105 5.07 -13.54 5.37
C ASN A 105 6.29 -12.78 5.88
N ASP A 106 6.61 -11.62 5.27
CA ASP A 106 7.64 -10.72 5.76
C ASP A 106 7.05 -9.73 6.77
N PRO A 107 7.52 -9.67 8.04
CA PRO A 107 6.97 -8.78 9.05
C PRO A 107 7.09 -7.28 8.71
N ILE A 108 7.97 -6.89 7.77
CA ILE A 108 8.03 -5.52 7.26
C ILE A 108 6.72 -5.13 6.57
N PHE A 109 5.96 -6.09 6.02
CA PHE A 109 4.65 -5.87 5.42
C PHE A 109 3.73 -5.07 6.35
N ILE A 110 3.65 -5.46 7.63
CA ILE A 110 2.77 -4.82 8.62
C ILE A 110 3.20 -3.37 8.85
N LEU A 111 4.50 -3.13 9.01
CA LEU A 111 5.03 -1.77 9.21
C LEU A 111 4.82 -0.89 7.97
N HIS A 112 5.03 -1.47 6.78
CA HIS A 112 4.82 -0.79 5.51
C HIS A 112 3.35 -0.40 5.33
N HIS A 113 2.43 -1.33 5.45
CA HIS A 113 1.00 -1.09 5.29
C HIS A 113 0.41 -0.21 6.39
N SER A 114 0.95 -0.25 7.61
CA SER A 114 0.60 0.74 8.65
C SER A 114 1.00 2.16 8.26
N PHE A 115 2.11 2.34 7.52
CA PHE A 115 2.51 3.65 7.01
C PHE A 115 1.67 4.08 5.81
N ILE A 116 1.28 3.15 4.93
CA ILE A 116 0.31 3.42 3.86
C ILE A 116 -1.03 3.87 4.45
N ASP A 117 -1.53 3.17 5.48
CA ASP A 117 -2.75 3.55 6.19
C ASP A 117 -2.62 4.92 6.87
N LYS A 118 -1.44 5.26 7.42
CA LYS A 118 -1.18 6.62 7.94
C LYS A 118 -1.31 7.69 6.86
N ILE A 119 -0.80 7.45 5.65
CA ILE A 119 -0.95 8.40 4.54
C ILE A 119 -2.42 8.49 4.14
N PHE A 120 -3.13 7.36 4.11
CA PHE A 120 -4.55 7.33 3.80
C PHE A 120 -5.40 8.10 4.82
N GLU A 121 -5.18 7.90 6.13
CA GLU A 121 -5.85 8.68 7.18
C GLU A 121 -5.52 10.19 7.07
N THR A 122 -4.27 10.53 6.72
CA THR A 122 -3.88 11.92 6.48
C THR A 122 -4.68 12.53 5.32
N TRP A 123 -4.92 11.76 4.26
CA TRP A 123 -5.75 12.16 3.13
C TRP A 123 -7.23 12.28 3.52
N ILE A 124 -7.79 11.32 4.26
CA ILE A 124 -9.16 11.35 4.78
C ILE A 124 -9.38 12.62 5.60
N ALA A 125 -8.48 12.92 6.53
CA ALA A 125 -8.56 14.11 7.38
C ALA A 125 -8.39 15.41 6.58
N LYS A 126 -7.46 15.45 5.62
CA LYS A 126 -7.18 16.63 4.79
C LYS A 126 -8.38 17.06 3.95
N TYR A 127 -9.09 16.09 3.37
CA TYR A 127 -10.23 16.35 2.48
C TYR A 127 -11.59 16.08 3.13
N ASN A 128 -11.62 15.86 4.45
CA ASN A 128 -12.82 15.57 5.24
C ASN A 128 -13.70 14.47 4.61
N LYS A 129 -13.06 13.36 4.24
CA LYS A 129 -13.71 12.27 3.49
C LYS A 129 -14.54 11.38 4.38
N SER A 130 -15.56 10.81 3.77
CA SER A 130 -16.54 9.91 4.37
C SER A 130 -16.84 8.75 3.42
N PRO A 131 -17.54 7.69 3.87
CA PRO A 131 -17.98 6.61 2.98
C PRO A 131 -18.80 7.06 1.77
N ASP A 132 -19.51 8.17 1.88
CA ASP A 132 -20.33 8.71 0.78
C ASP A 132 -19.47 9.32 -0.34
N ASP A 133 -18.18 9.57 -0.07
CA ASP A 133 -17.20 10.02 -1.06
C ASP A 133 -16.56 8.85 -1.84
N PHE A 134 -16.88 7.60 -1.52
CA PHE A 134 -16.37 6.45 -2.27
C PHE A 134 -16.99 6.46 -3.67
N PRO A 135 -16.19 6.40 -4.75
CA PRO A 135 -16.71 6.49 -6.11
C PRO A 135 -17.53 5.25 -6.48
N GLU A 136 -18.73 5.50 -6.98
CA GLU A 136 -19.58 4.45 -7.55
C GLU A 136 -18.88 3.78 -8.73
N ASN A 137 -18.83 2.45 -8.68
CA ASN A 137 -18.28 1.62 -9.74
C ASN A 137 -18.89 0.21 -9.65
N ASN A 138 -18.98 -0.47 -10.79
CA ASN A 138 -19.54 -1.82 -10.89
C ASN A 138 -18.44 -2.89 -11.06
N LEU A 139 -17.21 -2.60 -10.62
CA LEU A 139 -16.12 -3.57 -10.68
C LEU A 139 -16.26 -4.54 -9.50
N MET A 140 -16.34 -5.83 -9.82
CA MET A 140 -16.52 -6.89 -8.83
C MET A 140 -15.45 -6.81 -7.73
N GLY A 141 -15.90 -6.68 -6.48
CA GLY A 141 -15.04 -6.63 -5.29
C GLY A 141 -14.47 -5.24 -4.99
N GLN A 142 -14.64 -4.27 -5.89
CA GLN A 142 -14.12 -2.90 -5.77
C GLN A 142 -15.24 -1.86 -5.60
N GLY A 143 -16.50 -2.27 -5.77
CA GLY A 143 -17.65 -1.40 -5.60
C GLY A 143 -17.77 -0.91 -4.15
N PRO A 144 -18.34 0.28 -3.90
CA PRO A 144 -18.47 0.84 -2.56
C PRO A 144 -19.27 -0.08 -1.61
N ASN A 145 -20.24 -0.82 -2.15
CA ASN A 145 -21.12 -1.71 -1.37
C ASN A 145 -20.66 -3.17 -1.34
N ASP A 146 -19.59 -3.52 -2.05
CA ASP A 146 -19.01 -4.85 -2.01
C ASP A 146 -18.33 -5.11 -0.67
N CYS A 147 -18.40 -6.35 -0.19
CA CYS A 147 -17.68 -6.76 1.01
C CYS A 147 -16.18 -6.86 0.69
N ALA A 148 -15.36 -6.18 1.50
CA ALA A 148 -13.92 -6.35 1.49
C ALA A 148 -13.60 -7.82 1.83
N THR A 149 -13.25 -8.59 0.81
CA THR A 149 -13.09 -10.04 0.94
C THR A 149 -11.70 -10.35 1.53
N PRO A 150 -11.57 -11.32 2.45
CA PRO A 150 -12.59 -12.24 2.97
C PRO A 150 -13.08 -11.89 4.39
N TYR A 151 -13.21 -10.62 4.75
CA TYR A 151 -13.58 -10.24 6.12
C TYR A 151 -14.95 -10.83 6.53
N PHE A 152 -15.01 -11.31 7.78
CA PHE A 152 -16.24 -11.80 8.41
C PHE A 152 -16.37 -11.20 9.82
N PRO A 153 -17.48 -10.50 10.16
CA PRO A 153 -18.63 -10.19 9.31
C PRO A 153 -18.27 -9.26 8.13
N CYS A 154 -19.17 -9.12 7.15
CA CYS A 154 -18.92 -8.28 5.98
C CYS A 154 -18.71 -6.81 6.39
N TYR A 155 -17.53 -6.29 6.04
CA TYR A 155 -17.23 -4.86 6.02
C TYR A 155 -17.25 -4.37 4.58
N LYS A 156 -18.05 -3.33 4.27
CA LYS A 156 -18.10 -2.80 2.92
C LYS A 156 -16.87 -1.96 2.63
N ASN A 157 -16.42 -1.94 1.38
CA ASN A 157 -15.28 -1.11 0.96
C ASN A 157 -15.44 0.36 1.37
N LYS A 158 -16.63 0.94 1.21
CA LYS A 158 -16.88 2.33 1.60
C LYS A 158 -16.75 2.60 3.09
N ASP A 159 -17.04 1.61 3.93
CA ASP A 159 -16.94 1.77 5.38
C ASP A 159 -15.47 1.85 5.82
N LEU A 160 -14.51 1.42 5.00
CA LEU A 160 -13.08 1.54 5.31
C LEU A 160 -12.53 2.96 5.14
N ILE A 161 -13.35 3.93 4.70
CA ILE A 161 -12.99 5.36 4.57
C ILE A 161 -13.32 6.17 5.81
N TYR A 162 -13.99 5.59 6.81
CA TYR A 162 -14.14 6.29 8.09
C TYR A 162 -12.76 6.64 8.67
N SER A 163 -12.66 7.80 9.35
CA SER A 163 -11.44 8.13 10.10
C SER A 163 -11.04 6.98 11.02
N SER A 164 -9.73 6.75 11.13
CA SER A 164 -9.08 5.83 12.06
C SER A 164 -9.67 5.84 13.48
N THR A 165 -10.15 7.00 13.91
CA THR A 165 -10.79 7.19 15.23
C THR A 165 -12.04 6.35 15.43
N LYS A 166 -12.80 6.08 14.35
CA LYS A 166 -13.96 5.18 14.39
C LYS A 166 -13.56 3.75 14.69
N PHE A 167 -12.37 3.35 14.28
CA PHE A 167 -11.78 2.03 14.54
C PHE A 167 -10.97 1.98 15.84
N GLY A 168 -10.93 3.09 16.59
CA GLY A 168 -10.31 3.14 17.92
C GLY A 168 -8.80 3.39 17.92
N TYR A 169 -8.20 3.83 16.81
CA TYR A 169 -6.78 4.17 16.75
C TYR A 169 -6.52 5.57 16.17
N LYS A 170 -5.30 6.06 16.38
CA LYS A 170 -4.75 7.29 15.78
C LYS A 170 -3.27 7.11 15.52
N PHE A 171 -2.76 7.75 14.48
CA PHE A 171 -1.33 7.83 14.24
C PHE A 171 -0.69 8.99 15.00
N SER A 172 0.56 8.81 15.43
CA SER A 172 1.33 9.88 16.05
C SER A 172 1.62 11.01 15.05
N SER A 173 1.49 12.24 15.53
CA SER A 173 1.69 13.47 14.77
C SER A 173 3.15 13.90 14.71
N PHE A 174 4.11 12.97 14.62
CA PHE A 174 5.54 13.33 14.53
C PHE A 174 5.77 14.26 13.32
N LEU A 175 5.77 15.56 13.60
CA LEU A 175 6.01 16.62 12.65
C LEU A 175 7.50 16.65 12.35
N ARG A 176 7.81 16.80 11.07
CA ARG A 176 9.15 17.07 10.55
C ARG A 176 9.85 18.09 11.45
N LYS A 177 10.96 17.72 12.10
CA LYS A 177 11.89 18.75 12.60
C LYS A 177 12.24 19.62 11.39
N PRO A 178 11.98 20.94 11.40
CA PRO A 178 12.48 21.78 10.33
C PRO A 178 13.99 21.54 10.20
N PRO A 179 14.55 21.57 8.98
CA PRO A 179 16.00 21.43 8.81
C PRO A 179 16.67 22.39 9.79
N MET A 180 17.61 21.90 10.60
CA MET A 180 18.32 22.73 11.57
C MET A 180 18.87 23.94 10.81
N GLY A 181 18.25 25.10 11.01
CA GLY A 181 18.79 26.36 10.52
C GLY A 181 20.20 26.47 11.07
N ARG A 182 21.17 26.74 10.17
CA ARG A 182 22.53 27.05 10.59
C ARG A 182 22.44 28.14 11.66
N ARG A 183 22.79 27.81 12.89
CA ARG A 183 23.03 28.83 13.91
C ARG A 183 24.24 29.62 13.42
N ASN A 184 23.99 30.79 12.87
CA ASN A 184 25.03 31.79 12.76
C ASN A 184 25.39 32.16 14.19
N TYR A 185 26.55 31.70 14.65
CA TYR A 185 27.19 32.27 15.82
C TYR A 185 27.62 33.68 15.42
N GLN A 186 26.96 34.68 16.01
CA GLN A 186 27.52 36.02 16.17
C GLN A 186 28.33 36.03 17.46
#